data_AF-A0A1J5A2Y8-F1
#
_entry.id   AF-A0A1J5A2Y8-F1
#
_cell.length_a   1.000
_cell.length_b   1.000
_cell.length_c   1.000
_cell.angle_alpha   90.00
_cell.angle_beta   90.00
_cell.angle_gamma   90.00
#
_symmetry.space_group_name_H-M   'P 1'
#
loop_
_entity.id
_entity.type
_entity.pdbx_description
1 polymer ?
#
loop_
_entity_poly.entity_id
_entity_poly.type
_entity_poly.pdbx_seq_one_letter_code
_entity_poly.pdbx_strand_id
1 'polypeptide(L)' 'MVTPELVKAEIERLNRKELSEVYEFIKQKIVQPKSKSKNKSLMANLKAIKIDAPEDFAENHDLYMTGEKRA' A
#
# COMPACT_ATOMS: atom_id res chain seq x y z
N MET A 1 16.29 15.63 26.63
CA MET A 1 16.49 14.96 25.32
C MET A 1 16.70 13.48 25.58
N VAL A 2 16.14 12.61 24.75
CA VAL A 2 16.39 11.17 24.87
C VAL A 2 17.76 10.89 24.25
N THR A 3 18.64 10.22 24.99
CA THR A 3 19.97 9.85 24.50
C THR A 3 20.03 8.35 24.18
N PRO A 4 20.96 7.91 23.31
CA PRO A 4 21.11 6.50 22.97
C PRO A 4 21.38 5.61 24.20
N GLU A 5 22.07 6.14 25.19
CA GLU A 5 22.44 5.44 26.43
C GLU A 5 21.20 5.13 27.29
N LEU A 6 20.26 6.06 27.36
CA LEU A 6 18.99 5.86 28.09
C LEU A 6 18.13 4.77 27.43
N VAL A 7 18.12 4.71 26.09
CA VAL A 7 17.39 3.69 25.34
C VAL A 7 18.02 2.31 25.52
N LYS A 8 19.35 2.22 25.52
CA LYS A 8 20.06 0.95 25.78
C LYS A 8 19.79 0.41 27.18
N ALA A 9 19.87 1.26 28.20
CA ALA A 9 19.62 0.87 29.59
C ALA A 9 18.20 0.31 29.79
N GLU A 10 17.22 0.84 29.07
CA GLU A 10 15.84 0.35 29.15
C GLU A 10 15.64 -0.96 28.36
N ILE A 11 16.33 -1.14 27.24
CA ILE A 11 16.29 -2.39 26.45
C ILE A 11 16.96 -3.55 27.21
N GLU A 12 18.05 -3.29 27.94
CA GLU A 12 18.76 -4.30 28.74
C GLU A 12 17.93 -4.86 29.90
N ARG A 13 16.89 -4.13 30.34
CA ARG A 13 15.95 -4.57 31.38
C ARG A 13 14.86 -5.50 30.86
N LEU A 14 14.68 -5.58 29.54
CA LEU A 14 13.62 -6.37 28.92
C LEU A 14 14.00 -7.85 28.85
N ASN A 15 13.01 -8.72 29.00
CA ASN A 15 13.19 -10.14 28.76
C ASN A 15 13.25 -10.46 27.24
N ARG A 16 13.62 -11.69 26.86
CA ARG A 16 13.78 -12.07 25.44
C ARG A 16 12.52 -11.89 24.59
N LYS A 17 11.32 -12.08 25.16
CA LYS A 17 10.05 -11.92 24.43
C LYS A 17 9.80 -10.44 24.18
N GLU A 18 9.93 -9.61 25.21
CA GLU A 18 9.77 -8.15 25.12
C GLU A 18 10.79 -7.53 24.16
N LEU A 19 12.04 -8.01 24.20
CA LEU A 19 13.10 -7.56 23.31
C LEU A 19 12.82 -7.91 21.84
N SER A 20 12.18 -9.06 21.58
CA SER A 20 11.74 -9.44 20.24
C SER A 20 10.60 -8.56 19.71
N GLU A 21 9.66 -8.17 20.57
CA GLU A 21 8.55 -7.28 20.22
C GLU A 21 9.05 -5.87 19.92
N VAL A 22 9.96 -5.34 20.75
CA VAL A 22 10.58 -4.03 20.54
C VAL A 22 11.39 -4.01 19.25
N TYR A 23 12.15 -5.08 18.97
CA TYR A 23 12.91 -5.20 17.73
C TYR A 23 12.00 -5.19 16.49
N GLU A 24 10.94 -5.99 16.49
CA GLU A 24 9.97 -6.00 15.38
C GLU A 24 9.23 -4.67 15.24
N PHE A 25 8.91 -4.00 16.34
CA PHE A 25 8.32 -2.66 16.30
C PHE A 25 9.25 -1.64 15.64
N ILE A 26 10.51 -1.56 16.07
CA ILE A 26 11.51 -0.65 15.51
C ILE A 26 11.72 -0.96 14.02
N LYS A 27 11.86 -2.24 13.68
CA LYS A 27 12.06 -2.71 12.31
C LYS A 27 10.89 -2.32 11.40
N GLN A 28 9.64 -2.53 11.85
CA GLN A 28 8.45 -2.29 11.02
C GLN A 28 7.97 -0.83 11.00
N LYS A 29 8.25 -0.05 12.03
CA LYS A 29 7.73 1.33 12.16
C LYS A 29 8.76 2.40 11.87
N ILE A 30 10.02 2.15 12.20
CA ILE A 30 11.09 3.17 12.14
C ILE A 30 12.03 2.89 10.96
N VAL A 31 12.49 1.65 10.81
CA VAL A 31 13.55 1.31 9.84
C VAL A 31 12.98 0.94 8.47
N GLN A 32 11.93 0.13 8.44
CA GLN A 32 11.17 -0.19 7.25
C GLN A 32 9.78 0.43 7.41
N PRO A 33 9.62 1.76 7.29
CA PRO A 33 8.29 2.30 7.10
C PRO A 33 7.79 1.63 5.83
N LYS A 34 6.92 0.61 5.93
CA LYS A 34 6.31 -0.08 4.79
C LYS A 34 5.95 1.04 3.84
N SER A 35 6.70 1.12 2.74
CA SER A 35 6.78 2.30 1.89
C SER A 35 5.37 2.80 1.74
N LYS A 36 5.06 3.96 2.37
CA LYS A 36 3.71 4.51 2.56
C LYS A 36 2.86 3.94 1.46
N SER A 37 2.01 2.94 1.76
CA SER A 37 1.24 2.22 0.75
C SER A 37 0.80 3.30 -0.20
N LYS A 38 1.42 3.35 -1.39
CA LYS A 38 1.37 4.56 -2.22
C LYS A 38 -0.11 4.87 -2.23
N ASN A 39 -0.50 6.02 -1.69
CA ASN A 39 -1.85 6.53 -1.85
C ASN A 39 -1.93 6.75 -3.35
N LYS A 40 -2.12 5.66 -4.10
CA LYS A 40 -2.41 5.64 -5.51
C LYS A 40 -3.68 6.44 -5.49
N SER A 41 -3.58 7.65 -6.01
CA SER A 41 -4.76 8.50 -6.16
C SER A 41 -5.84 7.64 -6.81
N LEU A 42 -7.10 7.94 -6.55
CA LEU A 42 -8.20 7.23 -7.20
C LEU A 42 -7.96 7.11 -8.71
N MET A 43 -7.37 8.15 -9.31
CA MET A 43 -6.91 8.16 -10.71
C MET A 43 -5.86 7.10 -11.07
N ALA A 44 -4.87 6.85 -10.19
CA ALA A 44 -3.89 5.79 -10.40
C ALA A 44 -4.48 4.38 -10.28
N ASN A 45 -5.56 4.21 -9.51
CA ASN A 45 -6.30 2.95 -9.45
C ASN A 45 -7.20 2.78 -10.68
N LEU A 46 -7.90 3.83 -11.11
CA LEU A 46 -8.72 3.84 -12.32
C LEU A 46 -7.88 3.57 -13.58
N LYS A 47 -6.69 4.16 -13.67
CA LYS A 47 -5.75 3.91 -14.78
C LYS A 47 -5.25 2.45 -14.86
N ALA A 48 -5.25 1.74 -13.74
CA ALA A 48 -4.83 0.34 -13.70
C ALA A 48 -5.92 -0.62 -14.23
N ILE A 49 -7.17 -0.17 -14.32
CA ILE A 49 -8.26 -0.95 -14.89
C ILE A 49 -8.07 -0.98 -16.40
N LYS A 50 -7.77 -2.17 -16.94
CA LYS A 50 -7.80 -2.43 -18.38
C LYS A 50 -9.21 -2.87 -18.74
N ILE A 51 -9.85 -2.15 -19.64
CA ILE A 51 -11.12 -2.55 -20.23
C ILE A 51 -10.77 -3.34 -21.49
N ASP A 52 -11.18 -4.61 -21.53
CA ASP A 52 -11.08 -5.44 -22.71
C ASP A 52 -12.31 -5.18 -23.58
N ALA A 53 -12.19 -4.21 -24.49
CA ALA A 53 -13.27 -3.79 -25.36
C ALA A 53 -12.73 -3.45 -26.76
N PRO A 54 -13.60 -3.50 -27.80
CA PRO A 54 -13.24 -3.11 -29.16
C PRO A 54 -12.71 -1.67 -29.24
N GLU A 55 -11.86 -1.38 -30.24
CA GLU A 55 -11.21 -0.07 -30.40
C GLU A 55 -12.20 1.10 -30.47
N ASP A 56 -13.41 0.83 -30.97
CA ASP A 56 -14.48 1.81 -31.16
C ASP A 56 -15.53 1.85 -30.03
N PHE A 57 -15.25 1.17 -28.91
CA PHE A 57 -16.16 1.05 -27.77
C PHE A 57 -16.54 2.40 -27.15
N ALA A 58 -15.59 3.33 -27.07
CA ALA A 58 -15.85 4.66 -26.50
C ALA A 58 -16.76 5.52 -27.41
N GLU A 59 -16.62 5.37 -28.73
CA GLU A 59 -17.40 6.13 -29.71
C GLU A 59 -18.80 5.56 -29.92
N ASN A 60 -18.98 4.25 -29.70
CA ASN A 60 -20.23 3.52 -29.96
C ASN A 60 -20.80 2.85 -28.71
N HIS A 61 -20.54 3.41 -27.52
CA HIS A 61 -20.90 2.80 -26.24
C HIS A 61 -22.41 2.50 -26.14
N ASP A 62 -23.23 3.39 -26.67
CA ASP A 62 -24.68 3.23 -26.80
C ASP A 62 -25.07 1.99 -27.62
N LEU A 63 -24.41 1.76 -28.77
CA LEU A 63 -24.69 0.61 -29.64
C LEU A 63 -24.34 -0.73 -28.98
N TYR A 64 -23.30 -0.75 -28.13
CA TYR A 64 -22.96 -1.95 -27.33
C TYR A 64 -23.93 -2.14 -26.15
N MET A 65 -24.42 -1.05 -25.55
CA MET A 65 -25.42 -1.12 -24.47
C MET A 65 -26.81 -1.55 -24.95
N THR A 66 -27.21 -1.15 -26.16
CA THR A 66 -28.47 -1.57 -26.79
C THR A 66 -28.39 -2.96 -27.41
N GLY A 67 -27.19 -3.51 -27.57
CA GLY A 67 -26.95 -4.82 -28.17
C GLY A 67 -27.01 -4.81 -29.70
N GLU A 68 -27.09 -3.63 -30.33
CA GLU A 68 -26.99 -3.45 -31.77
C GLU A 68 -25.58 -3.79 -32.27
N LYS A 69 -24.57 -3.60 -31.43
CA LYS A 69 -23.19 -4.01 -31.65
C LYS A 69 -22.80 -5.05 -30.60
N ARG A 70 -22.31 -6.21 -31.05
CA ARG A 70 -21.84 -7.28 -30.17
C ARG A 70 -20.31 -7.28 -30.17
N ALA A 71 -19.74 -7.35 -28.97
CA ALA A 71 -18.31 -7.50 -28.74
C ALA A 71 -17.83 -8.90 -29.13
#